data_AF-A0A8J5IQ01-F1
#
_entry.id   AF-A0A8J5IQ01-F1
#
_cell.length_a   1.000
_cell.length_b   1.000
_cell.length_c   1.000
_cell.angle_alpha   90.00
_cell.angle_beta   90.00
_cell.angle_gamma   90.00
#
_symmetry.space_group_name_H-M   'P 1'
#
loop_
_entity.id
_entity.type
_entity.pdbx_description
1 polymer ?
#
loop_
_entity_poly.entity_id
_entity_poly.type
_entity_poly.pdbx_seq_one_letter_code
_entity_poly.pdbx_strand_id
1 'polypeptide(L)'
;MRLYYIVLFAAAALLTTSEGCEAADKADEERGIAIAGLQNLVKPGAKKAQVQLWLTQRKPADAAFKLFKLENTKGRLFGTKEVLDWAKHVAKIDKKNAGVTMLEALLKHYDDAQLARMIQSAKSSNRPGVKNLASKLQEVQFLKWMKASERPSVIEEKLKALGNLDLWSKQDEALVGAYKYFIGAT
;
A
#
# COMPACT_ATOMS: atom_id res chain seq x y z
N MET A 1 -4.60 46.95 -8.31
CA MET A 1 -5.27 45.63 -8.41
C MET A 1 -4.85 44.84 -7.18
N ARG A 2 -5.66 44.87 -6.10
CA ARG A 2 -6.64 43.82 -5.71
C ARG A 2 -5.94 42.52 -5.28
N LEU A 3 -6.09 41.94 -4.08
CA LEU A 3 -6.95 42.12 -2.89
C LEU A 3 -6.21 41.40 -1.71
N TYR A 4 -6.02 41.99 -0.53
CA TYR A 4 -6.91 42.01 0.66
C TYR A 4 -7.08 40.68 1.41
N TYR A 5 -7.04 40.77 2.75
CA TYR A 5 -7.31 39.77 3.81
C TYR A 5 -6.12 39.02 4.44
N ILE A 6 -5.19 39.78 5.00
CA ILE A 6 -4.66 39.48 6.34
C ILE A 6 -4.76 40.79 7.14
N VAL A 7 -5.20 40.69 8.39
CA VAL A 7 -5.25 41.75 9.43
C VAL A 7 -6.53 42.61 9.52
N LEU A 8 -7.49 42.13 10.32
CA LEU A 8 -8.38 42.95 11.16
C LEU A 8 -8.54 42.15 12.47
N PHE A 9 -7.63 42.35 13.44
CA PHE A 9 -7.91 43.07 14.70
C PHE A 9 -9.27 42.70 15.29
N ALA A 10 -9.36 41.78 16.25
CA ALA A 10 -9.11 42.01 17.68
C ALA A 10 -9.78 43.29 18.20
N ALA A 11 -10.96 43.15 18.83
CA ALA A 11 -11.47 44.07 19.83
C ALA A 11 -12.64 43.44 20.62
N ALA A 12 -12.73 43.83 21.89
CA ALA A 12 -13.80 43.63 22.86
C ALA A 12 -13.86 42.27 23.60
N ALA A 13 -13.06 42.20 24.66
CA ALA A 13 -13.42 41.48 25.87
C ALA A 13 -14.36 42.33 26.75
N LEU A 14 -15.14 41.62 27.59
CA LEU A 14 -16.03 42.04 28.70
C LEU A 14 -17.44 42.57 28.35
N LEU A 15 -18.45 41.75 28.67
CA LEU A 15 -19.30 41.96 29.86
C LEU A 15 -20.12 40.69 30.22
N THR A 16 -20.13 40.45 31.52
CA THR A 16 -20.78 39.50 32.44
C THR A 16 -22.26 39.07 32.20
N THR A 17 -22.48 37.76 32.41
CA THR A 17 -23.57 37.04 33.13
C THR A 17 -25.05 37.45 33.00
N SER A 18 -25.90 36.53 32.53
CA SER A 18 -27.15 36.11 33.21
C SER A 18 -27.73 34.82 32.56
N GLU A 19 -28.66 34.18 33.27
CA GLU A 19 -29.03 32.76 33.32
C GLU A 19 -29.78 32.16 32.08
N GLY A 20 -29.78 30.81 31.96
CA GLY A 20 -31.01 30.06 31.62
C GLY A 20 -31.04 29.11 30.40
N CYS A 21 -31.01 27.79 30.70
CA CYS A 21 -31.69 26.64 30.06
C CYS A 21 -31.51 26.24 28.56
N GLU A 22 -30.84 25.09 28.41
CA GLU A 22 -31.38 23.78 27.93
C GLU A 22 -31.29 23.33 26.45
N ALA A 23 -30.75 22.10 26.34
CA ALA A 23 -30.83 21.06 25.31
C ALA A 23 -30.32 21.33 23.87
N ALA A 24 -29.23 20.65 23.50
CA ALA A 24 -29.28 19.49 22.58
C ALA A 24 -27.86 19.00 22.20
N ASP A 25 -27.53 17.80 22.70
CA ASP A 25 -26.94 16.67 21.98
C ASP A 25 -25.84 16.95 20.92
N LYS A 26 -24.58 16.58 21.24
CA LYS A 26 -23.73 15.72 20.38
C LYS A 26 -22.73 14.93 21.24
N ALA A 27 -22.89 13.62 21.18
CA ALA A 27 -21.86 12.65 21.48
C ALA A 27 -20.62 12.90 20.61
N ASP A 28 -19.45 13.01 21.23
CA ASP A 28 -18.19 12.90 20.53
C ASP A 28 -17.20 12.01 21.30
N GLU A 29 -16.56 11.16 20.51
CA GLU A 29 -15.28 10.50 20.73
C GLU A 29 -15.08 9.60 21.96
N GLU A 30 -15.53 8.36 21.84
CA GLU A 30 -14.63 7.22 22.07
C GLU A 30 -14.96 6.06 21.11
N ARG A 31 -13.94 5.51 20.44
CA ARG A 31 -13.71 4.06 20.27
C ARG A 31 -12.65 3.77 19.19
N GLY A 32 -11.39 3.85 19.59
CA GLY A 32 -10.36 3.01 18.98
C GLY A 32 -10.73 1.54 19.22
N ILE A 33 -11.05 0.79 18.16
CA ILE A 33 -11.37 -0.64 18.29
C ILE A 33 -10.06 -1.42 18.33
N ALA A 34 -9.72 -1.95 19.52
CA ALA A 34 -8.66 -2.93 19.70
C ALA A 34 -8.99 -4.24 18.98
N ILE A 35 -8.23 -4.59 17.94
CA ILE A 35 -8.48 -5.75 17.05
C ILE A 35 -7.96 -7.08 17.63
N ALA A 36 -7.43 -7.10 18.85
CA ALA A 36 -6.82 -8.31 19.42
C ALA A 36 -7.83 -9.46 19.69
N GLY A 37 -9.12 -9.16 19.89
CA GLY A 37 -10.12 -10.15 20.34
C GLY A 37 -10.99 -10.83 19.26
N LEU A 38 -10.94 -10.42 17.98
CA LEU A 38 -11.94 -10.86 16.99
C LEU A 38 -11.58 -12.13 16.19
N GLN A 39 -10.56 -12.85 16.64
CA GLN A 39 -9.93 -13.93 15.87
C GLN A 39 -10.85 -15.15 15.69
N ASN A 40 -11.87 -15.30 16.56
CA ASN A 40 -12.72 -16.48 16.64
C ASN A 40 -14.18 -16.29 16.16
N LEU A 41 -14.54 -15.17 15.52
CA LEU A 41 -15.96 -14.87 15.16
C LEU A 41 -16.27 -14.78 13.65
N VAL A 42 -15.33 -15.11 12.78
CA VAL A 42 -15.50 -14.84 11.35
C VAL A 42 -16.16 -16.03 10.62
N LYS A 43 -17.49 -16.02 10.57
CA LYS A 43 -18.29 -16.79 9.59
C LYS A 43 -17.95 -16.33 8.15
N PRO A 44 -18.06 -17.18 7.11
CA PRO A 44 -17.68 -16.83 5.73
C PRO A 44 -18.37 -15.58 5.17
N GLY A 45 -19.61 -15.31 5.60
CA GLY A 45 -20.37 -14.11 5.23
C GLY A 45 -19.84 -12.81 5.84
N ALA A 46 -19.21 -12.89 7.02
CA ALA A 46 -18.64 -11.74 7.70
C ALA A 46 -17.42 -11.19 6.95
N LYS A 47 -16.55 -12.04 6.37
CA LYS A 47 -15.42 -11.55 5.53
C LYS A 47 -15.91 -10.77 4.32
N LYS A 48 -16.96 -11.23 3.63
CA LYS A 48 -17.53 -10.53 2.48
C LYS A 48 -18.19 -9.21 2.87
N ALA A 49 -19.04 -9.22 3.90
CA ALA A 49 -19.71 -8.00 4.38
C ALA A 49 -18.70 -6.96 4.88
N GLN A 50 -17.66 -7.42 5.55
CA GLN A 50 -16.59 -6.58 6.05
C GLN A 50 -15.76 -5.97 4.90
N VAL A 51 -15.39 -6.76 3.88
CA VAL A 51 -14.75 -6.24 2.65
C VAL A 51 -15.64 -5.21 1.94
N GLN A 52 -16.97 -5.42 1.88
CA GLN A 52 -17.90 -4.47 1.26
C GLN A 52 -18.03 -3.16 2.05
N LEU A 53 -18.08 -3.22 3.38
CA LEU A 53 -18.06 -2.03 4.25
C LEU A 53 -16.74 -1.26 4.12
N TRP A 54 -15.62 -1.95 3.89
CA TRP A 54 -14.34 -1.27 3.67
C TRP A 54 -14.24 -0.65 2.28
N LEU A 55 -14.91 -1.23 1.29
CA LEU A 55 -15.00 -0.67 -0.06
C LEU A 55 -15.79 0.65 -0.07
N THR A 56 -16.82 0.79 0.77
CA THR A 56 -17.53 2.07 0.93
C THR A 56 -16.70 3.12 1.69
N GLN A 57 -15.81 2.70 2.58
CA GLN A 57 -14.91 3.60 3.31
C GLN A 57 -13.68 4.08 2.52
N ARG A 58 -13.45 3.57 1.29
CA ARG A 58 -12.29 3.89 0.43
C ARG A 58 -10.96 3.97 1.19
N LYS A 59 -10.69 3.02 2.08
CA LYS A 59 -9.45 3.05 2.86
C LYS A 59 -8.23 3.03 1.92
N PRO A 60 -7.21 3.88 2.16
CA PRO A 60 -6.02 3.91 1.33
C PRO A 60 -5.29 2.56 1.37
N ALA A 61 -4.59 2.21 0.30
CA ALA A 61 -3.99 0.88 0.11
C ALA A 61 -3.11 0.41 1.28
N ASP A 62 -2.39 1.34 1.93
CA ASP A 62 -1.56 1.09 3.11
C ASP A 62 -2.39 0.71 4.36
N ALA A 63 -3.50 1.40 4.60
CA ALA A 63 -4.42 1.04 5.69
C ALA A 63 -5.06 -0.33 5.45
N ALA A 64 -5.42 -0.63 4.20
CA ALA A 64 -5.89 -1.96 3.83
C ALA A 64 -4.80 -3.03 4.00
N PHE A 65 -3.54 -2.73 3.67
CA PHE A 65 -2.41 -3.66 3.82
C PHE A 65 -2.29 -4.17 5.27
N LYS A 66 -2.39 -3.25 6.24
CA LYS A 66 -2.43 -3.54 7.68
C LYS A 66 -3.61 -4.37 8.11
N LEU A 67 -4.77 -4.06 7.55
CA LEU A 67 -6.01 -4.74 7.87
C LEU A 67 -6.04 -6.19 7.39
N PHE A 68 -5.43 -6.46 6.23
CA PHE A 68 -5.19 -7.82 5.73
C PHE A 68 -4.02 -8.53 6.44
N LYS A 69 -3.41 -7.89 7.46
CA LYS A 69 -2.29 -8.40 8.25
C LYS A 69 -1.07 -8.75 7.39
N LEU A 70 -0.86 -8.02 6.30
CA LEU A 70 0.16 -8.35 5.31
C LEU A 70 1.58 -7.98 5.79
N GLU A 71 1.75 -7.04 6.72
CA GLU A 71 3.04 -6.78 7.37
C GLU A 71 3.59 -7.99 8.13
N ASN A 72 2.70 -8.88 8.61
CA ASN A 72 3.09 -10.04 9.42
C ASN A 72 3.58 -11.22 8.59
N THR A 73 3.66 -11.09 7.26
CA THR A 73 3.96 -12.21 6.35
C THR A 73 5.43 -12.62 6.32
N LYS A 74 6.33 -11.92 7.05
CA LYS A 74 7.77 -12.24 7.18
C LYS A 74 8.43 -12.58 5.83
N GLY A 75 8.19 -11.77 4.79
CA GLY A 75 8.73 -11.97 3.44
C GLY A 75 7.97 -12.96 2.56
N ARG A 76 6.90 -13.60 3.04
CA ARG A 76 6.05 -14.54 2.28
C ARG A 76 4.76 -13.90 1.76
N LEU A 77 4.77 -12.59 1.52
CA LEU A 77 3.61 -11.81 1.07
C LEU A 77 2.85 -12.50 -0.08
N PHE A 78 3.57 -12.76 -1.18
CA PHE A 78 3.00 -13.40 -2.37
C PHE A 78 2.61 -14.87 -2.15
N GLY A 79 3.01 -15.49 -1.04
CA GLY A 79 2.61 -16.83 -0.60
C GLY A 79 1.20 -16.89 0.01
N THR A 80 0.66 -15.75 0.43
CA THR A 80 -0.66 -15.67 1.09
C THR A 80 -1.80 -15.60 0.08
N LYS A 81 -3.04 -15.88 0.51
CA LYS A 81 -4.24 -15.63 -0.31
C LYS A 81 -4.66 -14.16 -0.19
N GLU A 82 -4.42 -13.59 0.99
CA GLU A 82 -4.79 -12.26 1.44
C GLU A 82 -4.22 -11.17 0.52
N VAL A 83 -3.02 -11.38 -0.05
CA VAL A 83 -2.43 -10.46 -1.05
C VAL A 83 -3.33 -10.26 -2.27
N LEU A 84 -4.06 -11.29 -2.72
CA LEU A 84 -4.97 -11.18 -3.86
C LEU A 84 -6.27 -10.45 -3.48
N ASP A 85 -6.74 -10.62 -2.25
CA ASP A 85 -7.94 -9.94 -1.76
C ASP A 85 -7.64 -8.45 -1.51
N TRP A 86 -6.45 -8.12 -0.98
CA TRP A 86 -5.94 -6.76 -0.90
C TRP A 86 -5.78 -6.11 -2.28
N ALA A 87 -5.17 -6.80 -3.24
CA ALA A 87 -5.00 -6.27 -4.59
C ALA A 87 -6.36 -5.99 -5.27
N LYS A 88 -7.35 -6.87 -5.10
CA LYS A 88 -8.71 -6.63 -5.58
C LYS A 88 -9.37 -5.42 -4.91
N HIS A 89 -9.10 -5.20 -3.63
CA HIS A 89 -9.61 -4.03 -2.91
C HIS A 89 -9.01 -2.74 -3.47
N VAL A 90 -7.69 -2.66 -3.62
CA VAL A 90 -7.01 -1.47 -4.18
C VAL A 90 -7.48 -1.21 -5.61
N ALA A 91 -7.59 -2.24 -6.45
CA ALA A 91 -8.07 -2.10 -7.83
C ALA A 91 -9.52 -1.60 -7.95
N LYS A 92 -10.35 -1.74 -6.90
CA LYS A 92 -11.70 -1.19 -6.86
C LYS A 92 -11.71 0.31 -6.50
N ILE A 93 -10.76 0.74 -5.67
CA ILE A 93 -10.66 2.14 -5.21
C ILE A 93 -9.95 2.99 -6.26
N ASP A 94 -8.86 2.49 -6.83
CA ASP A 94 -8.07 3.16 -7.85
C ASP A 94 -7.95 2.30 -9.09
N LYS A 95 -9.01 2.31 -9.91
CA LYS A 95 -9.11 1.47 -11.11
C LYS A 95 -8.04 1.79 -12.16
N LYS A 96 -7.59 3.04 -12.22
CA LYS A 96 -6.67 3.52 -13.26
C LYS A 96 -5.21 3.28 -12.87
N ASN A 97 -4.85 3.54 -11.62
CA ASN A 97 -3.46 3.48 -11.16
C ASN A 97 -3.22 2.40 -10.10
N ALA A 98 -4.08 1.38 -10.05
CA ALA A 98 -4.03 0.29 -9.06
C ALA A 98 -2.62 -0.27 -8.83
N GLY A 99 -1.86 -0.52 -9.89
CA GLY A 99 -0.49 -1.05 -9.80
C GLY A 99 0.49 -0.08 -9.13
N VAL A 100 0.40 1.22 -9.44
CA VAL A 100 1.21 2.28 -8.81
C VAL A 100 0.86 2.38 -7.33
N THR A 101 -0.43 2.49 -7.02
CA THR A 101 -0.93 2.58 -5.65
C THR A 101 -0.55 1.36 -4.80
N MET A 102 -0.56 0.15 -5.39
CA MET A 102 -0.07 -1.05 -4.72
C MET A 102 1.45 -1.01 -4.49
N LEU A 103 2.23 -0.64 -5.51
CA LEU A 103 3.70 -0.59 -5.39
C LEU A 103 4.14 0.42 -4.32
N GLU A 104 3.56 1.62 -4.31
CA GLU A 104 3.85 2.64 -3.29
C GLU A 104 3.49 2.17 -1.89
N ALA A 105 2.37 1.47 -1.72
CA ALA A 105 2.00 0.89 -0.44
C ALA A 105 3.03 -0.17 0.01
N LEU A 106 3.52 -1.02 -0.90
CA LEU A 106 4.51 -2.05 -0.59
C LEU A 106 5.89 -1.46 -0.24
N LEU A 107 6.32 -0.40 -0.91
CA LEU A 107 7.59 0.28 -0.66
C LEU A 107 7.68 0.95 0.72
N LYS A 108 6.56 1.09 1.44
CA LYS A 108 6.56 1.53 2.84
C LYS A 108 7.01 0.43 3.81
N HIS A 109 6.98 -0.83 3.39
CA HIS A 109 7.23 -2.00 4.24
C HIS A 109 8.45 -2.81 3.79
N TYR A 110 8.89 -2.63 2.55
CA TYR A 110 10.00 -3.35 1.95
C TYR A 110 10.97 -2.38 1.28
N ASP A 111 12.26 -2.69 1.38
CA ASP A 111 13.27 -2.07 0.52
C ASP A 111 12.96 -2.34 -0.97
N ASP A 112 13.33 -1.40 -1.83
CA ASP A 112 13.01 -1.44 -3.27
C ASP A 112 13.62 -2.68 -3.96
N ALA A 113 14.86 -3.03 -3.63
CA ALA A 113 15.53 -4.21 -4.21
C ALA A 113 14.99 -5.51 -3.61
N GLN A 114 14.72 -5.53 -2.30
CA GLN A 114 14.09 -6.68 -1.64
C GLN A 114 12.71 -6.96 -2.25
N LEU A 115 11.89 -5.92 -2.44
CA LEU A 115 10.57 -6.02 -3.04
C LEU A 115 10.65 -6.53 -4.49
N ALA A 116 11.62 -6.03 -5.27
CA ALA A 116 11.82 -6.47 -6.64
C ALA A 116 12.13 -7.97 -6.75
N ARG A 117 12.96 -8.50 -5.83
CA ARG A 117 13.20 -9.95 -5.73
C ARG A 117 11.95 -10.73 -5.42
N MET A 118 11.17 -10.26 -4.44
CA MET A 118 9.91 -10.91 -4.04
C MET A 118 8.91 -10.95 -5.21
N ILE A 119 8.81 -9.85 -5.97
CA ILE A 119 7.96 -9.75 -7.16
C ILE A 119 8.47 -10.71 -8.25
N GLN A 120 9.77 -10.71 -8.55
CA GLN A 120 10.37 -11.60 -9.56
C GLN A 120 10.08 -13.08 -9.23
N SER A 121 10.25 -13.47 -7.97
CA SER A 121 9.96 -14.83 -7.50
C SER A 121 8.48 -15.19 -7.67
N ALA A 122 7.58 -14.25 -7.37
CA ALA A 122 6.14 -14.45 -7.51
C ALA A 122 5.68 -14.66 -8.96
N LYS A 123 6.46 -14.26 -9.97
CA LYS A 123 6.16 -14.55 -11.39
C LYS A 123 6.26 -16.03 -11.75
N SER A 124 7.03 -16.80 -10.97
CA SER A 124 7.12 -18.26 -11.10
C SER A 124 6.04 -19.01 -10.30
N SER A 125 5.08 -18.29 -9.71
CA SER A 125 4.02 -18.93 -8.93
C SER A 125 3.08 -19.79 -9.80
N ASN A 126 2.74 -20.98 -9.30
CA ASN A 126 1.71 -21.84 -9.89
C ASN A 126 0.29 -21.29 -9.70
N ARG A 127 0.10 -20.19 -8.95
CA ARG A 127 -1.19 -19.52 -8.78
C ARG A 127 -1.34 -18.41 -9.82
N PRO A 128 -2.24 -18.54 -10.82
CA PRO A 128 -2.34 -17.56 -11.92
C PRO A 128 -2.61 -16.13 -11.45
N GLY A 129 -3.43 -15.96 -10.40
CA GLY A 129 -3.70 -14.64 -9.82
C GLY A 129 -2.45 -13.96 -9.23
N VAL A 130 -1.56 -14.74 -8.60
CA VAL A 130 -0.31 -14.20 -8.03
C VAL A 130 0.67 -13.86 -9.13
N LYS A 131 0.83 -14.75 -10.12
CA LYS A 131 1.67 -14.50 -11.29
C LYS A 131 1.25 -13.21 -12.02
N ASN A 132 -0.05 -13.03 -12.26
CA ASN A 132 -0.58 -11.83 -12.91
C ASN A 132 -0.38 -10.56 -12.08
N LEU A 133 -0.56 -10.64 -10.76
CA LEU A 133 -0.29 -9.53 -9.86
C LEU A 133 1.20 -9.15 -9.88
N ALA A 134 2.08 -10.14 -9.80
CA ALA A 134 3.53 -9.94 -9.82
C ALA A 134 4.00 -9.29 -11.13
N SER A 135 3.51 -9.75 -12.29
CA SER A 135 3.83 -9.14 -13.58
C SER A 135 3.43 -7.67 -13.65
N LYS A 136 2.22 -7.32 -13.16
CA LYS A 136 1.76 -5.93 -13.11
C LYS A 136 2.60 -5.06 -12.18
N LEU A 137 2.94 -5.56 -11.00
CA LEU A 137 3.79 -4.83 -10.06
C LEU A 137 5.20 -4.62 -10.62
N GLN A 138 5.76 -5.61 -11.32
CA GLN A 138 7.07 -5.50 -11.94
C GLN A 138 7.10 -4.45 -13.05
N GLU A 139 6.08 -4.42 -13.92
CA GLU A 139 5.98 -3.41 -14.97
C GLU A 139 5.98 -1.99 -14.38
N VAL A 140 5.20 -1.78 -13.32
CA VAL A 140 5.17 -0.49 -12.62
C VAL A 140 6.49 -0.18 -11.91
N GLN A 141 7.16 -1.19 -11.34
CA GLN A 141 8.47 -1.01 -10.72
C GLN A 141 9.54 -0.62 -11.75
N PHE A 142 9.52 -1.23 -12.93
CA PHE A 142 10.41 -0.87 -14.03
C PHE A 142 10.12 0.53 -14.56
N LEU A 143 8.85 0.91 -14.70
CA LEU A 143 8.47 2.30 -15.04
C LEU A 143 8.98 3.30 -14.01
N LYS A 144 8.91 2.99 -12.71
CA LYS A 144 9.48 3.83 -11.63
C LYS A 144 10.99 3.99 -11.81
N TRP A 145 11.72 2.89 -11.97
CA TRP A 145 13.18 2.91 -12.17
C TRP A 145 13.59 3.65 -13.43
N MET A 146 12.90 3.42 -14.54
CA MET A 146 13.15 4.10 -15.81
C MET A 146 12.96 5.62 -15.67
N LYS A 147 11.86 6.06 -15.05
CA LYS A 147 11.60 7.49 -14.78
C LYS A 147 12.64 8.12 -13.86
N ALA A 148 13.17 7.36 -12.91
CA ALA A 148 14.26 7.77 -12.04
C ALA A 148 15.65 7.66 -12.70
N SER A 149 15.73 7.22 -13.97
CA SER A 149 16.99 6.94 -14.69
C SER A 149 17.91 5.96 -13.94
N GLU A 150 17.32 5.02 -13.19
CA GLU A 150 18.08 4.00 -12.46
C GLU A 150 18.76 3.07 -13.45
N ARG A 151 20.10 2.99 -13.37
CA ARG A 151 20.90 2.16 -14.27
C ARG A 151 20.79 0.68 -13.87
N PRO A 152 20.76 -0.26 -14.83
CA PRO A 152 20.74 -1.69 -14.52
C PRO A 152 21.87 -2.15 -13.60
N SER A 153 23.06 -1.54 -13.71
CA SER A 153 24.21 -1.83 -12.84
C SER A 153 23.98 -1.44 -11.38
N VAL A 154 23.25 -0.34 -11.13
CA VAL A 154 22.89 0.09 -9.76
C VAL A 154 21.87 -0.87 -9.17
N ILE A 155 20.89 -1.32 -9.96
CA ILE A 155 19.93 -2.34 -9.52
C ILE A 155 20.67 -3.65 -9.18
N GLU A 156 21.61 -4.07 -10.03
CA GLU A 156 22.44 -5.25 -9.80
C GLU A 156 23.27 -5.14 -8.50
N GLU A 157 23.87 -3.98 -8.24
CA GLU A 157 24.60 -3.72 -7.00
C GLU A 157 23.70 -3.78 -5.76
N LYS A 158 22.53 -3.10 -5.81
CA LYS A 158 21.53 -3.14 -4.74
C LYS A 158 21.07 -4.57 -4.44
N LEU A 159 20.89 -5.39 -5.46
CA LEU A 159 20.54 -6.81 -5.30
C LEU A 159 21.69 -7.56 -4.62
N LYS A 160 22.93 -7.46 -5.11
CA LYS A 160 24.09 -8.14 -4.49
C LYS A 160 24.27 -7.80 -3.01
N ALA A 161 24.00 -6.55 -2.63
CA ALA A 161 24.10 -6.08 -1.25
C ALA A 161 23.12 -6.76 -0.26
N LEU A 162 22.01 -7.33 -0.74
CA LEU A 162 21.04 -8.04 0.10
C LEU A 162 21.53 -9.42 0.61
N GLY A 163 22.70 -9.91 0.16
CA GLY A 163 23.27 -11.20 0.55
C GLY A 163 22.93 -12.36 -0.40
N ASN A 164 23.79 -13.39 -0.37
CA ASN A 164 23.90 -14.41 -1.42
C ASN A 164 23.24 -15.74 -1.01
N LEU A 165 22.03 -15.99 -1.51
CA LEU A 165 21.43 -17.33 -1.56
C LEU A 165 21.60 -17.79 -3.01
N ASP A 166 22.25 -18.93 -3.23
CA ASP A 166 22.55 -19.49 -4.57
C ASP A 166 21.30 -19.55 -5.50
N LEU A 167 20.12 -19.74 -4.92
CA LEU A 167 18.83 -19.73 -5.62
C LEU A 167 18.40 -18.35 -6.14
N TRP A 168 18.83 -17.26 -5.51
CA TRP A 168 18.38 -15.90 -5.80
C TRP A 168 19.24 -15.24 -6.89
N SER A 169 20.49 -15.69 -7.08
CA SER A 169 21.38 -15.21 -8.14
C SER A 169 20.74 -15.32 -9.54
N LYS A 170 20.20 -16.48 -9.92
CA LYS A 170 19.54 -16.67 -11.22
C LYS A 170 18.30 -15.79 -11.41
N GLN A 171 17.56 -15.57 -10.33
CA GLN A 171 16.37 -14.72 -10.34
C GLN A 171 16.74 -13.25 -10.47
N ASP A 172 17.83 -12.83 -9.83
CA ASP A 172 18.38 -11.48 -9.91
C ASP A 172 18.91 -11.17 -11.31
N GLU A 173 19.65 -12.11 -11.91
CA GLU A 173 20.09 -12.00 -13.31
C GLU A 173 18.89 -11.86 -14.25
N ALA A 174 17.85 -12.68 -14.08
CA ALA A 174 16.63 -12.58 -14.86
C ALA A 174 15.87 -11.26 -14.64
N LEU A 175 15.84 -10.76 -13.40
CA LEU A 175 15.23 -9.46 -13.06
C LEU A 175 15.98 -8.30 -13.73
N VAL A 176 17.31 -8.26 -13.60
CA VAL A 176 18.15 -7.23 -14.21
C VAL A 176 18.09 -7.31 -15.73
N GLY A 177 18.13 -8.53 -16.31
CA GLY A 177 17.97 -8.75 -17.74
C GLY A 177 16.61 -8.28 -18.27
N ALA A 178 15.52 -8.57 -17.55
CA ALA A 178 14.19 -8.08 -17.91
C ALA A 178 14.11 -6.54 -17.85
N TYR A 179 14.77 -5.90 -16.87
CA TYR A 179 14.80 -4.45 -16.78
C TYR A 179 15.64 -3.81 -17.89
N LYS A 180 16.81 -4.38 -18.23
CA LYS A 180 17.63 -3.98 -19.39
C LYS A 180 16.83 -4.00 -20.68
N TYR A 181 16.11 -5.11 -20.92
CA TYR A 181 15.22 -5.24 -22.06
C TYR A 181 14.10 -4.19 -22.05
N PHE A 182 13.47 -3.94 -20.90
CA PHE A 182 12.40 -2.96 -20.74
C PHE A 182 12.82 -1.54 -21.13
N ILE A 183 14.05 -1.12 -20.80
CA ILE A 183 14.56 0.22 -21.11
C ILE A 183 15.29 0.31 -22.46
N GLY A 184 15.36 -0.79 -23.23
CA GLY A 184 16.07 -0.84 -24.51
C GLY A 184 17.60 -0.77 -24.39
N ALA A 185 18.16 -1.12 -23.23
CA ALA A 185 19.60 -1.21 -23.02
C ALA A 185 20.06 -2.64 -23.30
N THR A 186 20.36 -2.95 -24.57
CA THR A 186 20.95 -4.23 -25.00
C THR A 186 22.45 -4.10 -25.16
#